data_AF-A0A5J4PTZ7-F1
#
_entry.id   AF-A0A5J4PTZ7-F1
#
_cell.length_a   1.000
_cell.length_b   1.000
_cell.length_c   1.000
_cell.angle_alpha   90.00
_cell.angle_beta   90.00
_cell.angle_gamma   90.00
#
_symmetry.space_group_name_H-M   'P 1'
#
loop_
_entity.id
_entity.type
_entity.pdbx_description
1 polymer ?
#
loop_
_entity_poly.entity_id
_entity_poly.type
_entity_poly.pdbx_seq_one_letter_code
_entity_poly.pdbx_strand_id
1 'polypeptide(L)'
;MHYGLTSTDGVHWIEVYDTSYNTVCWSKELAIFVALGAPASSTGIAISSDGINWTPYTSSFASNYNLSHVSWFPTINKFIATYGISSTIGGFLTSSDGITWTNIAMLSALPVNVAYSETLGIFLSTGTTTSVKLILK
;
A
#
# COMPACT_ATOMS: atom_id res chain seq x y z
N MET A 1 -19.66 0.40 -4.81
CA MET A 1 -19.37 -0.26 -3.52
C MET A 1 -18.18 -1.16 -3.77
N HIS A 2 -17.13 -1.05 -2.96
CA HIS A 2 -15.94 -1.90 -3.07
C HIS A 2 -15.89 -2.74 -1.80
N TYR A 3 -15.91 -4.06 -1.96
CA TYR A 3 -15.88 -5.02 -0.87
C TYR A 3 -14.51 -5.69 -0.80
N GLY A 4 -14.05 -5.94 0.42
CA GLY A 4 -12.95 -6.87 0.68
C GLY A 4 -13.46 -8.30 0.64
N LEU A 5 -12.69 -9.21 0.05
CA LEU A 5 -13.02 -10.63 -0.02
C LEU A 5 -11.89 -11.47 0.60
N THR A 6 -12.25 -12.54 1.30
CA THR A 6 -11.29 -13.56 1.79
C THR A 6 -11.74 -14.96 1.41
N SER A 7 -10.77 -15.88 1.31
CA SER A 7 -11.00 -17.29 0.98
C SER A 7 -9.89 -18.16 1.56
N THR A 8 -10.25 -19.35 2.04
CA THR A 8 -9.29 -20.37 2.51
C THR A 8 -8.92 -21.39 1.43
N ASP A 9 -9.67 -21.44 0.32
CA ASP A 9 -9.51 -22.43 -0.74
C ASP A 9 -9.32 -21.83 -2.14
N GLY A 10 -9.44 -20.50 -2.28
CA GLY A 10 -9.34 -19.77 -3.54
C GLY A 10 -10.55 -19.93 -4.46
N VAL A 11 -11.59 -20.67 -4.05
CA VAL A 11 -12.80 -20.97 -4.84
C VAL A 11 -14.02 -20.29 -4.23
N HIS A 12 -14.21 -20.40 -2.92
CA HIS A 12 -15.30 -19.79 -2.19
C HIS A 12 -14.84 -18.53 -1.49
N TRP A 13 -15.50 -17.41 -1.77
CA TRP A 13 -15.10 -16.09 -1.27
C TRP A 13 -16.21 -15.48 -0.42
N ILE A 14 -15.85 -14.87 0.70
CA ILE A 14 -16.77 -14.16 1.59
C ILE A 14 -16.36 -12.70 1.74
N GLU A 15 -17.35 -11.82 1.87
CA GLU A 15 -17.13 -10.39 2.14
C GLU A 15 -16.68 -10.16 3.58
N VAL A 16 -15.68 -9.28 3.76
CA VAL A 16 -15.07 -8.99 5.07
C VAL A 16 -15.09 -7.51 5.45
N TYR A 17 -15.30 -6.59 4.50
CA TYR A 17 -15.50 -5.16 4.75
C TYR A 17 -16.11 -4.46 3.52
N ASP A 18 -16.79 -3.33 3.71
CA ASP A 18 -17.44 -2.50 2.66
C ASP A 18 -16.73 -1.13 2.51
N THR A 19 -15.41 -1.13 2.57
CA THR A 19 -14.57 0.06 2.40
C THR A 19 -13.68 -0.09 1.18
N SER A 20 -13.52 1.00 0.42
CA SER A 20 -12.72 1.04 -0.81
C SER A 20 -11.22 1.04 -0.55
N TYR A 21 -10.68 -0.11 -0.12
CA TYR A 21 -9.25 -0.39 -0.20
C TYR A 21 -8.90 -0.92 -1.61
N ASN A 22 -7.85 -0.36 -2.21
CA ASN A 22 -7.39 -0.66 -3.56
C ASN A 22 -6.33 -1.77 -3.59
N THR A 23 -5.70 -2.04 -2.45
CA THR A 23 -4.52 -2.91 -2.36
C THR A 23 -4.41 -3.52 -0.97
N VAL A 24 -3.83 -4.72 -0.90
CA VAL A 24 -3.55 -5.44 0.35
C VAL A 24 -2.18 -6.12 0.25
N CYS A 25 -1.44 -6.15 1.36
CA CYS A 25 -0.19 -6.89 1.47
C CYS A 25 -0.10 -7.61 2.81
N TRP A 26 0.47 -8.82 2.80
CA TRP A 26 0.80 -9.60 3.99
C TRP A 26 2.27 -9.38 4.39
N SER A 27 2.51 -9.11 5.67
CA SER A 27 3.83 -9.21 6.29
C SER A 27 3.88 -10.44 7.17
N LYS A 28 4.76 -11.38 6.83
CA LYS A 28 4.95 -12.61 7.61
C LYS A 28 5.59 -12.32 8.97
N GLU A 29 6.56 -11.40 8.99
CA GLU A 29 7.35 -11.04 10.16
C GLU A 29 6.51 -10.32 11.22
N LEU A 30 5.53 -9.54 10.79
CA LEU A 30 4.58 -8.84 11.67
C LEU A 30 3.28 -9.63 11.90
N ALA A 31 3.03 -10.67 11.11
CA ALA A 31 1.79 -11.44 11.09
C ALA A 31 0.53 -10.58 10.89
N ILE A 32 0.60 -9.60 9.97
CA ILE A 32 -0.51 -8.70 9.63
C ILE A 32 -0.69 -8.56 8.12
N PHE A 33 -1.95 -8.42 7.72
CA PHE A 33 -2.38 -7.81 6.47
C PHE A 33 -2.47 -6.31 6.67
N VAL A 34 -2.08 -5.55 5.64
CA VAL A 34 -2.26 -4.11 5.55
C VAL A 34 -2.98 -3.79 4.24
N ALA A 35 -4.10 -3.09 4.32
CA ALA A 35 -4.87 -2.63 3.18
C ALA A 35 -4.84 -1.10 3.09
N LEU A 36 -4.70 -0.56 1.87
CA LEU A 36 -4.67 0.88 1.61
C LEU A 36 -5.73 1.27 0.58
N GLY A 37 -6.28 2.48 0.70
CA GLY A 37 -7.44 2.92 -0.10
C GLY A 37 -7.47 4.41 -0.40
N ALA A 38 -8.38 4.78 -1.31
CA ALA A 38 -8.59 6.17 -1.72
C ALA A 38 -9.37 6.97 -0.66
N PRO A 39 -9.23 8.31 -0.62
CA PRO A 39 -9.87 9.17 0.37
C PRO A 39 -11.35 9.40 0.03
N ALA A 40 -12.18 8.35 0.08
CA ALA A 40 -13.63 8.50 0.11
C ALA A 40 -14.15 8.61 1.55
N SER A 41 -13.36 8.12 2.51
CA SER A 41 -13.53 8.32 3.96
C SER A 41 -12.13 8.41 4.59
N SER A 42 -12.02 9.04 5.74
CA SER A 42 -10.75 9.38 6.43
C SER A 42 -9.87 8.18 6.86
N THR A 43 -10.26 6.96 6.50
CA THR A 43 -9.61 5.69 6.87
C THR A 43 -8.98 5.02 5.65
N GLY A 44 -7.95 5.64 5.08
CA GLY A 44 -7.22 5.08 3.93
C GLY A 44 -6.31 3.91 4.26
N ILE A 45 -6.30 3.42 5.50
CA ILE A 45 -5.48 2.30 5.99
C ILE A 45 -6.37 1.38 6.84
N ALA A 46 -6.21 0.07 6.70
CA ALA A 46 -6.67 -0.91 7.68
C ALA A 46 -5.66 -2.05 7.85
N ILE A 47 -5.68 -2.69 9.02
CA ILE A 47 -4.89 -3.89 9.29
C ILE A 47 -5.77 -5.04 9.76
N SER A 48 -5.31 -6.26 9.55
CA SER A 48 -5.94 -7.48 10.05
C SER A 48 -4.88 -8.54 10.32
N SER A 49 -5.01 -9.32 11.39
CA SER A 49 -4.14 -10.48 11.64
C SER A 49 -4.70 -11.80 11.11
N ASP A 50 -5.98 -11.83 10.72
CA ASP A 50 -6.72 -13.04 10.33
C ASP A 50 -7.38 -12.93 8.94
N GLY A 51 -7.32 -11.76 8.30
CA GLY A 51 -7.95 -11.49 7.00
C GLY A 51 -9.47 -11.36 7.06
N ILE A 52 -10.08 -11.43 8.24
CA ILE A 52 -11.53 -11.40 8.47
C ILE A 52 -11.90 -10.13 9.24
N ASN A 53 -11.23 -9.89 10.36
CA ASN A 53 -11.46 -8.75 11.22
C ASN A 53 -10.48 -7.64 10.87
N TRP A 54 -11.00 -6.52 10.36
CA TRP A 54 -10.21 -5.39 9.89
C TRP A 54 -10.37 -4.18 10.81
N THR A 55 -9.25 -3.63 11.27
CA THR A 55 -9.21 -2.44 12.10
C THR A 55 -8.79 -1.24 11.24
N PRO A 56 -9.67 -0.25 11.00
CA PRO A 56 -9.32 0.94 10.24
C PRO A 56 -8.47 1.90 11.07
N TYR A 57 -7.50 2.54 10.42
CA TYR A 57 -6.65 3.57 11.02
C TYR A 57 -6.82 4.89 10.27
N THR A 58 -7.10 5.95 11.02
CA THR A 58 -7.09 7.32 10.51
C THR A 58 -5.66 7.83 10.56
N SER A 59 -5.10 8.18 9.39
CA SER A 59 -3.84 8.89 9.31
C SER A 59 -4.07 10.25 8.64
N SER A 60 -3.37 11.28 9.11
CA SER A 60 -3.43 12.62 8.52
C SER A 60 -2.87 12.68 7.10
N PHE A 61 -2.07 11.68 6.70
CA PHE A 61 -1.52 11.60 5.34
C PHE A 61 -2.50 10.94 4.36
N ALA A 62 -3.24 9.90 4.79
CA ALA A 62 -4.08 9.11 3.89
C ALA A 62 -5.33 9.85 3.43
N SER A 63 -5.72 10.93 4.12
CA SER A 63 -6.86 11.77 3.73
C SER A 63 -6.62 12.60 2.46
N ASN A 64 -5.36 12.84 2.08
CA ASN A 64 -5.01 13.68 0.94
C ASN A 64 -4.41 12.92 -0.25
N TYR A 65 -4.15 11.62 -0.08
CA TYR A 65 -3.41 10.81 -1.04
C TYR A 65 -4.28 9.66 -1.56
N ASN A 66 -4.27 9.45 -2.88
CA ASN A 66 -4.80 8.24 -3.48
C ASN A 66 -3.76 7.12 -3.36
N LEU A 67 -3.92 6.25 -2.36
CA LEU A 67 -3.02 5.12 -2.13
C LEU A 67 -3.34 4.00 -3.12
N SER A 68 -2.36 3.68 -3.97
CA SER A 68 -2.56 2.82 -5.14
C SER A 68 -1.96 1.42 -4.99
N HIS A 69 -0.89 1.25 -4.23
CA HIS A 69 -0.22 -0.04 -4.06
C HIS A 69 0.51 -0.10 -2.72
N VAL A 70 0.65 -1.31 -2.17
CA VAL A 70 1.51 -1.60 -1.01
C VAL A 70 2.21 -2.94 -1.17
N SER A 71 3.50 -2.97 -0.83
CA SER A 71 4.31 -4.19 -0.80
C SER A 71 5.14 -4.23 0.47
N TRP A 72 5.27 -5.42 1.05
CA TRP A 72 6.17 -5.71 2.16
C TRP A 72 7.49 -6.24 1.64
N PHE A 73 8.60 -5.69 2.14
CA PHE A 73 9.96 -6.09 1.80
C PHE A 73 10.64 -6.64 3.06
N PRO A 74 10.70 -7.97 3.23
CA PRO A 74 11.17 -8.59 4.47
C PRO A 74 12.65 -8.30 4.75
N THR A 75 13.48 -8.22 3.73
CA THR A 75 14.93 -7.97 3.88
C THR A 75 15.29 -6.58 4.38
N ILE A 76 14.37 -5.62 4.27
CA ILE A 76 14.54 -4.28 4.85
C ILE A 76 13.49 -3.96 5.93
N ASN A 77 12.63 -4.92 6.29
CA ASN A 77 11.56 -4.76 7.28
C ASN A 77 10.69 -3.52 7.06
N LYS A 78 10.26 -3.29 5.82
CA LYS A 78 9.41 -2.15 5.46
C LYS A 78 8.28 -2.53 4.52
N PHE A 79 7.11 -1.98 4.79
CA PHE A 79 6.12 -1.70 3.78
C PHE A 79 6.57 -0.49 2.96
N ILE A 80 6.40 -0.56 1.65
CA ILE A 80 6.48 0.58 0.75
C ILE A 80 5.16 0.68 0.01
N ALA A 81 4.58 1.88 0.01
CA ALA A 81 3.35 2.19 -0.69
C ALA A 81 3.57 3.27 -1.74
N THR A 82 2.75 3.24 -2.79
CA THR A 82 2.69 4.29 -3.81
C THR A 82 1.44 5.13 -3.62
N TYR A 83 1.54 6.41 -3.96
CA TYR A 83 0.41 7.32 -3.89
C TYR A 83 0.37 8.32 -5.04
N GLY A 84 -0.82 8.87 -5.30
CA GLY A 84 -1.06 10.02 -6.18
C GLY A 84 -1.77 11.18 -5.46
N ILE A 85 -1.45 12.42 -5.85
CA ILE A 85 -2.13 13.65 -5.41
C ILE A 85 -2.93 14.27 -6.57
N SER A 86 -2.38 14.18 -7.79
CA SER A 86 -3.01 14.66 -9.01
C SER A 86 -2.79 13.65 -10.14
N SER A 87 -3.18 13.98 -11.37
CA SER A 87 -2.87 13.16 -12.55
C SER A 87 -1.38 13.11 -12.92
N THR A 88 -0.54 13.93 -12.29
CA THR A 88 0.89 14.03 -12.63
C THR A 88 1.83 14.02 -11.43
N ILE A 89 1.31 14.15 -10.21
CA ILE A 89 2.10 14.19 -8.98
C ILE A 89 1.74 13.00 -8.10
N GLY A 90 2.76 12.26 -7.69
CA GLY A 90 2.65 11.11 -6.82
C GLY A 90 3.94 10.84 -6.06
N GLY A 91 4.10 9.65 -5.50
CA GLY A 91 5.30 9.34 -4.72
C GLY A 91 5.24 8.03 -3.95
N PHE A 92 6.13 7.92 -2.98
CA PHE A 92 6.29 6.73 -2.15
C PHE A 92 6.19 7.06 -0.66
N LEU A 93 5.62 6.12 0.09
CA LEU A 93 5.55 6.11 1.54
C LEU A 93 6.22 4.85 2.06
N THR A 94 6.74 4.91 3.29
CA THR A 94 7.27 3.72 3.99
C THR A 94 6.65 3.58 5.37
N SER A 95 6.54 2.34 5.84
CA SER A 95 6.14 2.01 7.21
C SER A 95 6.85 0.73 7.65
N SER A 96 7.17 0.60 8.94
CA SER A 96 7.67 -0.66 9.53
C SER A 96 6.62 -1.39 10.38
N ASP A 97 5.43 -0.81 10.56
CA ASP A 97 4.38 -1.32 11.44
C ASP A 97 3.00 -1.42 10.75
N GLY A 98 2.87 -0.90 9.52
CA GLY A 98 1.62 -0.83 8.77
C GLY A 98 0.68 0.31 9.18
N ILE A 99 1.00 1.04 10.25
CA ILE A 99 0.13 2.09 10.86
C ILE A 99 0.75 3.47 10.68
N THR A 100 2.04 3.60 11.02
CA THR A 100 2.79 4.85 10.95
C THR A 100 3.53 4.90 9.61
N TRP A 101 3.21 5.89 8.78
CA TRP A 101 3.82 6.03 7.47
C TRP A 101 4.56 7.36 7.30
N THR A 102 5.70 7.28 6.62
CA THR A 102 6.55 8.43 6.30
C THR A 102 6.62 8.62 4.80
N ASN A 103 6.40 9.85 4.33
CA ASN A 103 6.65 10.21 2.94
C ASN A 103 8.15 10.26 2.67
N ILE A 104 8.61 9.53 1.67
CA ILE A 104 10.03 9.43 1.32
C ILE A 104 10.35 10.02 -0.05
N ALA A 105 9.34 10.28 -0.87
CA ALA A 105 9.51 10.88 -2.18
C ALA A 105 8.20 11.51 -2.66
N MET A 106 8.31 12.70 -3.23
CA MET A 106 7.27 13.32 -4.05
C MET A 106 7.86 13.57 -5.44
N LEU A 107 7.14 13.15 -6.46
CA LEU A 107 7.62 13.04 -7.83
C LEU A 107 6.65 13.74 -8.78
N SER A 108 7.19 14.30 -9.87
CA SER A 108 6.40 14.66 -11.05
C SER A 108 6.07 13.42 -11.89
N ALA A 109 5.62 12.36 -11.21
CA ALA A 109 5.19 11.13 -11.82
C ALA A 109 4.24 10.36 -10.90
N LEU A 110 3.49 9.44 -11.48
CA LEU A 110 2.56 8.57 -10.77
C LEU A 110 3.09 7.14 -10.70
N PRO A 111 3.77 6.75 -9.62
CA PRO A 111 4.16 5.36 -9.43
C PRO A 111 2.94 4.49 -9.15
N VAL A 112 2.91 3.29 -9.73
CA VAL A 112 1.76 2.36 -9.61
C VAL A 112 2.11 1.02 -8.97
N ASN A 113 3.40 0.68 -8.87
CA ASN A 113 3.88 -0.53 -8.21
C ASN A 113 5.30 -0.32 -7.71
N VAL A 114 5.80 -1.26 -6.93
CA VAL A 114 7.19 -1.26 -6.49
C VAL A 114 7.71 -2.69 -6.40
N ALA A 115 8.92 -2.91 -6.91
CA ALA A 115 9.67 -4.14 -6.79
C ALA A 115 11.08 -3.85 -6.24
N TYR A 116 11.68 -4.84 -5.58
CA TYR A 116 13.02 -4.74 -5.00
C TYR A 116 13.88 -5.90 -5.48
N SER A 117 15.12 -5.60 -5.87
CA SER A 117 16.14 -6.61 -6.10
C SER A 117 17.15 -6.55 -4.96
N GLU A 118 17.14 -7.58 -4.11
CA GLU A 118 18.07 -7.71 -2.98
C GLU A 118 19.52 -7.81 -3.44
N THR A 119 19.77 -8.56 -4.51
CA THR A 119 21.11 -8.74 -5.07
C THR A 119 21.71 -7.43 -5.59
N LEU A 120 20.87 -6.55 -6.15
CA LEU A 120 21.32 -5.29 -6.73
C LEU A 120 21.16 -4.11 -5.76
N GLY A 121 20.41 -4.28 -4.66
CA GLY A 121 20.07 -3.20 -3.74
C GLY A 121 19.26 -2.07 -4.39
N ILE A 122 18.39 -2.39 -5.37
CA ILE A 122 17.61 -1.37 -6.10
C ILE A 122 16.11 -1.61 -6.02
N PHE A 123 15.37 -0.51 -5.91
CA PHE A 123 13.93 -0.48 -6.13
C PHE A 123 13.63 -0.08 -7.57
N LEU A 124 12.56 -0.65 -8.12
CA LEU A 124 12.02 -0.30 -9.42
C LEU A 124 10.52 -0.08 -9.30
N SER A 125 10.02 0.89 -10.05
CA SER A 125 8.61 1.24 -10.13
C SER A 125 8.25 1.48 -11.58
N THR A 126 7.03 1.14 -11.95
CA THR A 126 6.40 1.62 -13.18
C THR A 126 5.55 2.85 -12.85
N GLY A 127 5.19 3.65 -13.87
CA GLY A 127 4.33 4.81 -13.68
C GLY A 127 3.62 5.24 -14.97
N THR A 128 2.57 6.04 -14.84
CA THR A 128 1.64 6.35 -15.95
C THR A 128 1.97 7.61 -16.73
N THR A 129 2.89 8.45 -16.26
CA THR A 129 3.23 9.72 -16.91
C THR A 129 4.67 9.79 -17.43
N THR A 130 5.59 9.02 -16.83
CA THR A 130 6.97 8.73 -17.30
C THR A 130 7.50 7.49 -16.56
N SER A 131 8.41 6.74 -17.17
CA SER A 131 9.12 5.64 -16.48
C SER A 131 10.00 6.22 -15.37
N VAL A 132 9.63 6.02 -14.11
CA VAL A 132 10.40 6.47 -12.95
C VAL A 132 11.33 5.37 -12.50
N LYS A 133 12.64 5.61 -12.56
CA LYS A 133 13.61 4.83 -11.80
C LYS A 133 13.90 5.57 -10.51
N LEU A 134 13.40 5.06 -9.39
CA LEU A 134 13.77 5.57 -8.07
C LEU A 134 14.82 4.65 -7.44
N ILE A 135 16.02 5.17 -7.23
CA ILE A 135 17.03 4.49 -6.42
C ILE A 135 16.88 5.02 -4.99
N LEU A 136 16.23 4.26 -4.13
CA LEU A 136 16.27 4.50 -2.69
C LEU A 136 17.61 3.97 -2.19
N LYS A 137 18.43 4.85 -1.58
CA LYS A 137 19.66 4.47 -0.86
C LYS A 137 19.35 4.30 0.61
#